data_AF-A0A133UMC3-F1
#
_entry.id   AF-A0A133UMC3-F1
#
_cell.length_a   1.000
_cell.length_b   1.000
_cell.length_c   1.000
_cell.angle_alpha   90.00
_cell.angle_beta   90.00
_cell.angle_gamma   90.00
#
_symmetry.space_group_name_H-M   'P 1'
#
loop_
_entity.id
_entity.type
_entity.pdbx_description
1 polymer ?
#
loop_
_entity_poly.entity_id
_entity_poly.type
_entity_poly.pdbx_seq_one_letter_code
_entity_poly.pdbx_strand_id
1 'polypeptide(L)'
;MPEKDEKNPFGQGDPHDPKPLREFESDLKTKARRGLGAWKSDYESVQNLLDHLQRYTGSLGTREEYLRTVHKLCKKTDRSPDDLIKLNTEEIEDLIQKLGDDSAGRGCGKRTVNSRMRVLKTFFEVNGQENLELETHHVPSRYSKRSQYIPRKEEIHRMARFTESLRDRAIILFLWTTGLRVSTAMGLNYGDIQEEFEGGEEFVKVPVYPEMKKRVLDACKGKIPYYTFAHPHAVRHLRIYLRRREAKYGPMKQDYPLFHSDWHHWEREERTKKRLNRRSVQRTVKESAKLAGIEEWESVTPHCLRKAFKSILRAPTKDGGRLDEGTQEFFMGHILPGTQDEYYDKDNVEFHREEYSKLDFSLDGENLEFGSGRGEEEPSDILVEEDELSDYLEQGWKFLEKIGDGKYIVTKRDPS
;
A
#
# COMPACT_ATOMS: atom_id res chain seq x y z
N MET A 1 28.44 31.59 27.43
CA MET A 1 27.33 30.75 27.93
C MET A 1 26.59 30.26 26.70
N PRO A 2 26.64 28.97 26.34
CA PRO A 2 25.82 28.48 25.25
C PRO A 2 24.39 28.33 25.75
N GLU A 3 23.45 28.91 25.01
CA GLU A 3 22.02 28.71 25.19
C GLU A 3 21.73 27.20 25.16
N LYS A 4 21.06 26.73 26.22
CA LYS A 4 20.55 25.38 26.28
C LYS A 4 19.42 25.28 25.25
N ASP A 5 19.64 24.51 24.19
CA ASP A 5 18.55 23.95 23.39
C ASP A 5 17.55 23.28 24.34
N GLU A 6 16.38 23.89 24.49
CA GLU A 6 15.22 23.27 25.14
C GLU A 6 14.79 22.07 24.29
N LYS A 7 15.39 20.92 24.58
CA LYS A 7 14.92 19.64 24.06
C LYS A 7 13.48 19.43 24.53
N ASN A 8 12.57 19.39 23.55
CA ASN A 8 11.18 18.96 23.69
C ASN A 8 11.08 17.75 24.66
N PRO A 9 10.27 17.85 25.73
CA PRO A 9 10.17 16.82 26.79
C PRO A 9 9.67 15.46 26.31
N PHE A 10 9.24 15.33 25.04
CA PHE A 10 8.78 14.07 24.44
C PHE A 10 9.80 13.40 23.50
N GLY A 11 11.02 13.94 23.34
CA GLY A 11 12.09 13.30 22.57
C GLY A 11 11.83 13.12 21.08
N GLN A 12 10.81 13.78 20.52
CA GLN A 12 10.54 13.80 19.09
C GLN A 12 11.19 15.04 18.48
N GLY A 13 12.24 14.84 17.68
CA GLY A 13 12.93 15.91 16.95
C GLY A 13 12.01 16.61 15.94
N ASP A 14 12.49 17.72 15.38
CA ASP A 14 11.75 18.49 14.38
C ASP A 14 11.38 17.56 13.19
N PRO A 15 10.09 17.48 12.79
CA PRO A 15 9.67 16.65 11.66
C PRO A 15 10.30 17.08 10.31
N HIS A 16 10.89 18.28 10.23
CA HIS A 16 11.64 18.80 9.10
C HIS A 16 13.11 18.37 9.08
N ASP A 17 13.65 17.87 10.19
CA ASP A 17 15.03 17.44 10.25
C ASP A 17 15.29 16.24 9.33
N PRO A 18 16.43 16.21 8.62
CA PRO A 18 16.83 15.04 7.86
C PRO A 18 16.98 13.85 8.82
N LYS A 19 16.19 12.80 8.57
CA LYS A 19 16.24 11.60 9.40
C LYS A 19 17.67 11.06 9.44
N PRO A 20 18.24 10.85 10.65
CA PRO A 20 19.58 10.28 10.76
C PRO A 20 19.64 8.89 10.11
N LEU A 21 20.86 8.44 9.84
CA LEU A 21 21.10 7.04 9.49
C LEU A 21 20.51 6.15 10.59
N ARG A 22 19.89 5.04 10.16
CA ARG A 22 19.40 4.01 11.08
C ARG A 22 20.61 3.30 11.67
N GLU A 23 20.45 2.74 12.85
CA GLU A 23 21.51 1.98 13.54
C GLU A 23 22.26 1.02 12.60
N PHE A 24 21.55 0.18 11.84
CA PHE A 24 22.19 -0.75 10.92
C PHE A 24 22.96 -0.07 9.77
N GLU A 25 22.55 1.11 9.34
CA GLU A 25 23.26 1.86 8.30
C GLU A 25 24.53 2.48 8.88
N SER A 26 24.46 3.04 10.09
CA SER A 26 25.63 3.57 10.80
C SER A 26 26.63 2.47 11.13
N ASP A 27 26.18 1.34 11.68
CA ASP A 27 27.02 0.22 12.09
C ASP A 27 27.70 -0.45 10.88
N LEU A 28 27.02 -0.50 9.73
CA LEU A 28 27.60 -0.95 8.46
C LEU A 28 28.30 0.18 7.69
N LYS A 29 28.58 1.32 8.34
CA LYS A 29 29.31 2.48 7.80
C LYS A 29 28.78 2.96 6.44
N THR A 30 27.45 2.96 6.27
CA THR A 30 26.80 3.46 5.07
C THR A 30 26.84 4.99 5.06
N LYS A 31 27.40 5.60 4.00
CA LYS A 31 27.69 7.05 3.96
C LYS A 31 26.44 7.93 3.89
N ALA A 32 25.48 7.58 3.03
CA ALA A 32 24.25 8.33 2.86
C ALA A 32 23.14 7.48 2.25
N ARG A 33 21.88 7.93 2.39
CA ARG A 33 20.72 7.35 1.70
C ARG A 33 20.44 7.98 0.33
N ARG A 34 20.93 9.20 0.08
CA ARG A 34 20.64 10.01 -1.11
C ARG A 34 21.88 10.80 -1.54
N GLY A 35 21.91 11.24 -2.80
CA GLY A 35 23.02 12.01 -3.38
C GLY A 35 24.17 11.15 -3.90
N LEU A 36 25.29 11.80 -4.24
CA LEU A 36 26.48 11.19 -4.86
C LEU A 36 27.18 10.13 -3.97
N GLY A 37 26.92 10.15 -2.65
CA GLY A 37 27.39 9.16 -1.68
C GLY A 37 26.35 8.12 -1.25
N ALA A 38 25.20 8.06 -1.92
CA ALA A 38 24.13 7.13 -1.56
C ALA A 38 24.57 5.68 -1.72
N TRP A 39 24.27 4.83 -0.73
CA TRP A 39 24.54 3.40 -0.78
C TRP A 39 26.01 3.05 -1.06
N LYS A 40 26.91 3.78 -0.40
CA LYS A 40 28.33 3.43 -0.29
C LYS A 40 28.67 3.06 1.14
N SER A 41 29.55 2.09 1.34
CA SER A 41 30.04 1.68 2.66
C SER A 41 31.56 1.86 2.76
N ASP A 42 32.07 2.10 3.97
CA ASP A 42 33.51 2.03 4.26
C ASP A 42 34.01 0.59 4.49
N TYR A 43 33.11 -0.38 4.68
CA TYR A 43 33.48 -1.80 4.67
C TYR A 43 33.51 -2.31 3.23
N GLU A 44 34.62 -2.90 2.82
CA GLU A 44 34.79 -3.44 1.48
C GLU A 44 33.77 -4.55 1.21
N SER A 45 33.54 -5.42 2.21
CA SER A 45 32.59 -6.54 2.08
C SER A 45 31.15 -6.08 1.85
N VAL A 46 30.75 -4.99 2.48
CA VAL A 46 29.43 -4.38 2.31
C VAL A 46 29.34 -3.65 0.97
N GLN A 47 30.42 -2.98 0.54
CA GLN A 47 30.47 -2.33 -0.76
C GLN A 47 30.32 -3.34 -1.90
N ASN A 48 31.01 -4.49 -1.84
CA ASN A 48 30.88 -5.58 -2.81
C ASN A 48 29.43 -6.06 -2.93
N LEU A 49 28.74 -6.21 -1.81
CA LEU A 49 27.32 -6.56 -1.79
C LEU A 49 26.45 -5.48 -2.43
N LEU A 50 26.69 -4.20 -2.11
CA LEU A 50 25.94 -3.08 -2.68
C LEU A 50 26.13 -2.98 -4.19
N ASP A 51 27.35 -3.21 -4.69
CA ASP A 51 27.68 -3.22 -6.12
C ASP A 51 27.06 -4.42 -6.85
N HIS A 52 27.03 -5.59 -6.21
CA HIS A 52 26.27 -6.74 -6.70
C HIS A 52 24.77 -6.41 -6.79
N LEU A 53 24.19 -5.90 -5.71
CA LEU A 53 22.78 -5.54 -5.68
C LEU A 53 22.45 -4.43 -6.67
N GLN A 54 23.36 -3.50 -6.95
CA GLN A 54 23.15 -2.49 -7.99
C GLN A 54 23.00 -3.11 -9.37
N ARG A 55 23.78 -4.16 -9.68
CA ARG A 55 23.68 -4.91 -10.94
C ARG A 55 22.45 -5.82 -10.98
N TYR A 56 22.11 -6.45 -9.86
CA TYR A 56 21.02 -7.42 -9.77
C TYR A 56 19.63 -6.80 -9.58
N THR A 57 19.53 -5.70 -8.82
CA THR A 57 18.24 -5.10 -8.46
C THR A 57 18.28 -3.58 -8.26
N GLY A 58 17.31 -2.89 -8.88
CA GLY A 58 17.05 -1.47 -8.61
C GLY A 58 16.21 -1.20 -7.36
N SER A 59 15.87 -2.22 -6.56
CA SER A 59 14.98 -2.09 -5.41
C SER A 59 15.72 -1.65 -4.14
N LEU A 60 15.45 -0.43 -3.67
CA LEU A 60 15.99 0.05 -2.39
C LEU A 60 15.51 -0.79 -1.20
N GLY A 61 14.25 -1.25 -1.22
CA GLY A 61 13.74 -2.13 -0.17
C GLY A 61 14.49 -3.46 -0.10
N THR A 62 14.92 -3.99 -1.25
CA THR A 62 15.75 -5.20 -1.28
C THR A 62 17.13 -4.92 -0.69
N ARG A 63 17.76 -3.79 -1.04
CA ARG A 63 19.04 -3.39 -0.44
C ARG A 63 18.96 -3.25 1.08
N GLU A 64 17.90 -2.61 1.57
CA GLU A 64 17.66 -2.49 3.02
C GLU A 64 17.53 -3.84 3.72
N GLU A 65 16.79 -4.80 3.13
CA GLU A 65 16.63 -6.13 3.71
C GLU A 65 17.96 -6.89 3.77
N TYR A 66 18.78 -6.77 2.73
CA TYR A 66 20.11 -7.38 2.69
C TYR A 66 21.01 -6.83 3.78
N LEU A 67 21.15 -5.50 3.86
CA LEU A 67 21.96 -4.84 4.90
C LEU A 67 21.46 -5.15 6.31
N ARG A 68 20.14 -5.14 6.55
CA ARG A 68 19.58 -5.52 7.86
C ARG A 68 19.90 -6.96 8.25
N THR A 69 19.91 -7.87 7.29
CA THR A 69 20.21 -9.28 7.54
C THR A 69 21.70 -9.46 7.86
N VAL A 70 22.59 -8.81 7.11
CA VAL A 70 24.04 -8.80 7.39
C VAL A 70 24.34 -8.16 8.75
N HIS A 71 23.74 -7.00 9.04
CA HIS A 71 23.88 -6.33 10.35
C HIS A 71 23.43 -7.23 11.50
N LYS A 72 22.30 -7.95 11.33
CA LYS A 72 21.83 -8.91 12.32
C LYS A 72 22.84 -10.04 12.56
N LEU A 73 23.49 -10.54 11.51
CA LEU A 73 24.56 -11.53 11.65
C LEU A 73 25.75 -10.94 12.44
N CYS A 74 26.21 -9.74 12.06
CA CYS A 74 27.30 -9.04 12.73
C CYS A 74 27.03 -8.85 14.24
N LYS A 75 25.82 -8.41 14.61
CA LYS A 75 25.41 -8.25 16.02
C LYS A 75 25.35 -9.57 16.78
N LYS A 76 25.01 -10.68 16.11
CA LYS A 76 24.93 -12.00 16.73
C LYS A 76 26.31 -12.62 16.98
N THR A 77 27.29 -12.32 16.12
CA THR A 77 28.65 -12.85 16.21
C THR A 77 29.63 -11.91 16.91
N ASP A 78 29.23 -10.65 17.14
CA ASP A 78 30.09 -9.56 17.59
C ASP A 78 31.33 -9.37 16.69
N ARG A 79 31.11 -9.48 15.37
CA ARG A 79 32.17 -9.33 14.34
C ARG A 79 31.78 -8.30 13.31
N SER A 80 32.78 -7.62 12.74
CA SER A 80 32.56 -6.73 11.61
C SER A 80 32.26 -7.53 10.32
N PRO A 81 31.60 -6.93 9.32
CA PRO A 81 31.39 -7.56 8.01
C PRO A 81 32.69 -8.08 7.37
N ASP A 82 33.78 -7.31 7.47
CA ASP A 82 35.09 -7.68 6.90
C ASP A 82 35.78 -8.80 7.68
N ASP A 83 35.47 -8.97 8.97
CA ASP A 83 35.98 -10.10 9.76
C ASP A 83 35.18 -11.38 9.53
N LEU A 84 33.89 -11.26 9.21
CA LEU A 84 33.05 -12.40 8.86
C LEU A 84 33.54 -13.10 7.58
N ILE A 85 33.97 -12.34 6.57
CA ILE A 85 34.40 -12.92 5.28
C ILE A 85 35.75 -13.64 5.35
N LYS A 86 36.52 -13.47 6.44
CA LYS A 86 37.82 -14.14 6.67
C LYS A 86 37.67 -15.54 7.27
N LEU A 87 36.45 -15.93 7.63
CA LEU A 87 36.17 -17.25 8.16
C LEU A 87 36.34 -18.32 7.07
N ASN A 88 36.61 -19.56 7.50
CA ASN A 88 36.62 -20.68 6.57
C ASN A 88 35.18 -21.07 6.16
N THR A 89 35.06 -21.86 5.10
CA THR A 89 33.77 -22.28 4.53
C THR A 89 32.87 -22.98 5.56
N GLU A 90 33.41 -23.93 6.32
CA GLU A 90 32.66 -24.69 7.33
C GLU A 90 32.12 -23.77 8.43
N GLU A 91 32.92 -22.83 8.93
CA GLU A 91 32.51 -21.83 9.92
C GLU A 91 31.38 -20.93 9.40
N ILE A 92 31.45 -20.53 8.13
CA ILE A 92 30.42 -19.69 7.49
C ILE A 92 29.10 -20.45 7.37
N GLU A 93 29.14 -21.68 6.87
CA GLU A 93 27.96 -22.54 6.74
C GLU A 93 27.29 -22.75 8.09
N ASP A 94 28.08 -23.11 9.11
CA ASP A 94 27.64 -23.28 10.49
C ASP A 94 26.97 -22.01 11.04
N LEU A 95 27.53 -20.84 10.76
CA LEU A 95 26.97 -19.56 11.20
C LEU A 95 25.62 -19.26 10.55
N ILE A 96 25.52 -19.47 9.24
CA ILE A 96 24.28 -19.24 8.50
C ILE A 96 23.20 -20.22 8.96
N GLN A 97 23.57 -21.50 9.13
CA GLN A 97 22.68 -22.56 9.59
C GLN A 97 22.16 -22.27 11.00
N LYS A 98 23.05 -21.98 11.96
CA LYS A 98 22.68 -21.59 13.34
C LYS A 98 21.79 -20.35 13.40
N LEU A 99 21.97 -19.39 12.48
CA LEU A 99 21.09 -18.21 12.39
C LEU A 99 19.70 -18.57 11.84
N GLY A 100 19.66 -19.46 10.85
CA GLY A 100 18.43 -20.01 10.30
C GLY A 100 17.61 -20.75 11.36
N ASP A 101 18.26 -21.69 12.05
CA ASP A 101 17.64 -22.56 13.06
C ASP A 101 17.16 -21.77 14.27
N ASP A 102 17.96 -20.82 14.78
CA ASP A 102 17.54 -19.92 15.87
C ASP A 102 16.35 -19.05 15.44
N SER A 103 16.33 -18.56 14.20
CA SER A 103 15.17 -17.82 13.69
C SER A 103 13.93 -18.72 13.62
N ALA A 104 14.08 -19.98 13.18
CA ALA A 104 12.99 -20.94 13.12
C ALA A 104 12.48 -21.32 14.52
N GLY A 105 13.38 -21.56 15.48
CA GLY A 105 13.09 -21.86 16.89
C GLY A 105 12.35 -20.74 17.60
N ARG A 106 12.61 -19.48 17.25
CA ARG A 106 11.84 -18.30 17.70
C ARG A 106 10.50 -18.12 16.97
N GLY A 107 10.08 -19.09 16.17
CA GLY A 107 8.79 -19.06 15.49
C GLY A 107 8.77 -18.26 14.18
N CYS A 108 9.91 -17.87 13.59
CA CYS A 108 9.90 -17.22 12.26
C CYS A 108 9.32 -18.14 11.17
N GLY A 109 8.73 -17.55 10.13
CA GLY A 109 8.22 -18.31 8.99
C GLY A 109 9.35 -18.97 8.19
N LYS A 110 9.16 -20.23 7.78
CA LYS A 110 10.18 -20.99 7.02
C LYS A 110 10.65 -20.26 5.75
N ARG A 111 9.73 -19.61 5.02
CA ARG A 111 10.08 -18.75 3.87
C ARG A 111 10.97 -17.57 4.26
N THR A 112 10.72 -16.96 5.41
CA THR A 112 11.54 -15.85 5.93
C THR A 112 12.92 -16.35 6.34
N VAL A 113 13.00 -17.52 6.98
CA VAL A 113 14.26 -18.16 7.35
C VAL A 113 15.10 -18.44 6.10
N ASN A 114 14.55 -19.16 5.12
CA ASN A 114 15.25 -19.47 3.88
C ASN A 114 15.65 -18.20 3.11
N SER A 115 14.80 -17.17 3.11
CA SER A 115 15.13 -15.89 2.47
C SER A 115 16.33 -15.21 3.13
N ARG A 116 16.41 -15.22 4.47
CA ARG A 116 17.56 -14.65 5.21
C ARG A 116 18.83 -15.46 4.97
N MET A 117 18.74 -16.79 4.99
CA MET A 117 19.88 -17.66 4.68
C MET A 117 20.40 -17.40 3.26
N ARG A 118 19.49 -17.25 2.29
CA ARG A 118 19.87 -16.90 0.90
C ARG A 118 20.55 -15.53 0.82
N VAL A 119 20.05 -14.52 1.53
CA VAL A 119 20.69 -13.20 1.60
C VAL A 119 22.12 -13.31 2.14
N LEU A 120 22.33 -14.08 3.21
CA LEU A 120 23.66 -14.28 3.80
C LEU A 120 24.57 -15.06 2.85
N LYS A 121 24.07 -16.12 2.23
CA LYS A 121 24.81 -16.87 1.19
C LYS A 121 25.31 -15.93 0.10
N THR A 122 24.43 -15.10 -0.45
CA THR A 122 24.83 -14.09 -1.46
C THR A 122 25.86 -13.10 -0.92
N PHE A 123 25.76 -12.65 0.34
CA PHE A 123 26.77 -11.77 0.94
C PHE A 123 28.16 -12.41 0.99
N PHE A 124 28.26 -13.70 1.32
CA PHE A 124 29.56 -14.38 1.34
C PHE A 124 30.06 -14.69 -0.07
N GLU A 125 29.19 -15.12 -0.99
CA GLU A 125 29.54 -15.40 -2.40
C GLU A 125 30.14 -14.19 -3.11
N VAL A 126 29.54 -13.00 -2.96
CA VAL A 126 30.05 -11.77 -3.59
C VAL A 126 31.37 -11.29 -2.98
N ASN A 127 31.78 -11.89 -1.86
CA ASN A 127 33.04 -11.63 -1.16
C ASN A 127 34.05 -12.78 -1.30
N GLY A 128 33.88 -13.65 -2.30
CA GLY A 128 34.86 -14.66 -2.69
C GLY A 128 34.72 -16.02 -2.00
N GLN A 129 33.63 -16.25 -1.26
CA GLN A 129 33.35 -17.54 -0.64
C GLN A 129 32.51 -18.39 -1.60
N GLU A 130 33.12 -19.41 -2.19
CA GLU A 130 32.48 -20.27 -3.18
C GLU A 130 31.92 -21.54 -2.55
N ASN A 131 30.91 -22.14 -3.21
CA ASN A 131 30.37 -23.48 -2.91
C ASN A 131 29.75 -23.67 -1.50
N LEU A 132 29.16 -22.62 -0.91
CA LEU A 132 28.45 -22.76 0.37
C LEU A 132 27.25 -23.72 0.27
N GLU A 133 27.29 -24.83 0.99
CA GLU A 133 26.23 -25.82 1.11
C GLU A 133 25.36 -25.52 2.33
N LEU A 134 24.07 -25.23 2.11
CA LEU A 134 23.14 -24.84 3.17
C LEU A 134 21.87 -25.69 3.12
N GLU A 135 21.46 -26.19 4.28
CA GLU A 135 20.23 -26.95 4.42
C GLU A 135 19.03 -26.01 4.59
N THR A 136 18.25 -25.85 3.51
CA THR A 136 17.05 -25.01 3.56
C THR A 136 15.89 -25.71 4.25
N HIS A 137 15.06 -24.93 4.94
CA HIS A 137 13.88 -25.48 5.62
C HIS A 137 12.80 -25.86 4.60
N HIS A 138 12.30 -27.10 4.65
CA HIS A 138 11.21 -27.54 3.78
C HIS A 138 9.93 -26.69 3.96
N VAL A 139 9.48 -26.03 2.88
CA VAL A 139 8.28 -25.21 2.83
C VAL A 139 7.15 -25.98 2.14
N PRO A 140 6.10 -26.41 2.86
CA PRO A 140 4.94 -27.06 2.24
C PRO A 140 4.22 -26.15 1.23
N SER A 141 3.57 -26.75 0.23
CA SER A 141 2.88 -26.03 -0.86
C SER A 141 1.78 -25.06 -0.37
N ARG A 142 1.15 -25.34 0.78
CA ARG A 142 0.13 -24.48 1.42
C ARG A 142 0.59 -23.85 2.73
N TYR A 143 1.88 -23.49 2.82
CA TYR A 143 2.42 -22.85 4.01
C TYR A 143 2.00 -21.37 4.12
N SER A 144 1.28 -21.02 5.18
CA SER A 144 1.11 -19.64 5.64
C SER A 144 1.15 -19.60 7.17
N LYS A 145 2.01 -18.74 7.74
CA LYS A 145 1.96 -18.40 9.18
C LYS A 145 1.06 -17.20 9.48
N ARG A 146 0.70 -16.42 8.45
CA ARG A 146 -0.08 -15.20 8.62
C ARG A 146 -1.55 -15.54 8.43
N SER A 147 -2.36 -15.34 9.47
CA SER A 147 -3.81 -15.36 9.31
C SER A 147 -4.25 -14.22 8.39
N GLN A 148 -5.18 -14.51 7.49
CA GLN A 148 -5.74 -13.56 6.55
C GLN A 148 -7.23 -13.83 6.43
N TYR A 149 -8.01 -12.80 6.72
CA TYR A 149 -9.43 -12.79 6.44
C TYR A 149 -9.68 -11.93 5.21
N ILE A 150 -10.28 -12.50 4.17
CA ILE A 150 -10.66 -11.77 2.96
C ILE A 150 -12.12 -11.36 3.15
N PRO A 151 -12.42 -10.07 3.38
CA PRO A 151 -13.78 -9.64 3.61
C PRO A 151 -14.63 -9.83 2.34
N ARG A 152 -15.89 -10.21 2.54
CA ARG A 152 -16.92 -10.32 1.49
C ARG A 152 -17.33 -8.94 0.98
N LYS A 153 -18.06 -8.88 -0.14
CA LYS A 153 -18.58 -7.60 -0.69
C LYS A 153 -19.36 -6.84 0.39
N GLU A 154 -20.23 -7.54 1.10
CA GLU A 154 -21.10 -6.98 2.14
C GLU A 154 -20.32 -6.39 3.30
N GLU A 155 -19.25 -7.06 3.70
CA GLU A 155 -18.36 -6.60 4.75
C GLU A 155 -17.59 -5.35 4.34
N ILE A 156 -17.11 -5.27 3.09
CA ILE A 156 -16.38 -4.09 2.61
C ILE A 156 -17.31 -2.87 2.52
N HIS A 157 -18.56 -3.07 2.09
CA HIS A 157 -19.57 -2.02 2.13
C HIS A 157 -19.90 -1.60 3.57
N ARG A 158 -20.05 -2.53 4.50
CA ARG A 158 -20.19 -2.21 5.94
C ARG A 158 -18.98 -1.43 6.47
N MET A 159 -17.75 -1.83 6.09
CA MET A 159 -16.52 -1.09 6.43
C MET A 159 -16.61 0.36 5.96
N ALA A 160 -16.99 0.60 4.71
CA ALA A 160 -17.16 1.96 4.20
C ALA A 160 -18.29 2.72 4.91
N ARG A 161 -19.42 2.05 5.18
CA ARG A 161 -20.60 2.63 5.84
C ARG A 161 -20.33 3.05 7.28
N PHE A 162 -19.58 2.27 8.06
CA PHE A 162 -19.29 2.62 9.46
C PHE A 162 -18.01 3.45 9.64
N THR A 163 -17.21 3.62 8.59
CA THR A 163 -16.05 4.52 8.64
C THR A 163 -16.50 5.98 8.59
N GLU A 164 -16.26 6.72 9.66
CA GLU A 164 -16.62 8.14 9.80
C GLU A 164 -15.72 9.04 8.94
N SER A 165 -14.41 8.78 8.94
CA SER A 165 -13.44 9.57 8.18
C SER A 165 -13.67 9.44 6.67
N LEU A 166 -14.02 10.55 6.03
CA LEU A 166 -14.24 10.63 4.58
C LEU A 166 -13.02 10.14 3.77
N ARG A 167 -11.81 10.46 4.25
CA ARG A 167 -10.56 9.99 3.64
C ARG A 167 -10.47 8.46 3.72
N ASP A 168 -10.67 7.93 4.92
CA ASP A 168 -10.48 6.51 5.19
C ASP A 168 -11.50 5.67 4.44
N ARG A 169 -12.74 6.15 4.36
CA ARG A 169 -13.79 5.57 3.52
C ARG A 169 -13.41 5.54 2.04
N ALA A 170 -12.94 6.68 1.52
CA ALA A 170 -12.46 6.75 0.14
C ALA A 170 -11.29 5.78 -0.10
N ILE A 171 -10.37 5.61 0.87
CA ILE A 171 -9.25 4.65 0.77
C ILE A 171 -9.75 3.20 0.68
N ILE A 172 -10.71 2.80 1.52
CA ILE A 172 -11.24 1.42 1.54
C ILE A 172 -11.82 1.05 0.18
N LEU A 173 -12.75 1.89 -0.31
CA LEU A 173 -13.43 1.65 -1.57
C LEU A 173 -12.45 1.73 -2.74
N PHE A 174 -11.58 2.73 -2.75
CA PHE A 174 -10.59 2.89 -3.82
C PHE A 174 -9.61 1.70 -3.89
N LEU A 175 -9.10 1.21 -2.75
CA LEU A 175 -8.22 0.03 -2.74
C LEU A 175 -8.93 -1.24 -3.18
N TRP A 176 -10.21 -1.41 -2.82
CA TRP A 176 -10.99 -2.56 -3.22
C TRP A 176 -11.37 -2.51 -4.70
N THR A 177 -11.81 -1.38 -5.23
CA THR A 177 -12.32 -1.29 -6.62
C THR A 177 -11.20 -1.20 -7.65
N THR A 178 -10.08 -0.56 -7.32
CA THR A 178 -8.92 -0.50 -8.24
C THR A 178 -8.02 -1.72 -8.11
N GLY A 179 -8.11 -2.42 -6.98
CA GLY A 179 -7.20 -3.51 -6.64
C GLY A 179 -5.76 -3.10 -6.41
N LEU A 180 -5.39 -1.81 -6.39
CA LEU A 180 -4.00 -1.37 -6.36
C LEU A 180 -3.24 -1.85 -5.10
N ARG A 181 -1.91 -2.00 -5.23
CA ARG A 181 -1.05 -2.18 -4.05
C ARG A 181 -1.05 -0.87 -3.25
N VAL A 182 -0.98 -0.95 -1.92
CA VAL A 182 -0.98 0.26 -1.05
C VAL A 182 0.08 1.27 -1.49
N SER A 183 1.31 0.82 -1.75
CA SER A 183 2.38 1.72 -2.19
C SER A 183 2.06 2.40 -3.52
N THR A 184 1.34 1.73 -4.42
CA THR A 184 0.86 2.29 -5.69
C THR A 184 -0.20 3.35 -5.46
N ALA A 185 -1.25 3.03 -4.71
CA ALA A 185 -2.32 3.97 -4.39
C ALA A 185 -1.80 5.23 -3.67
N MET A 186 -0.84 5.09 -2.76
CA MET A 186 -0.21 6.23 -2.08
C MET A 186 0.78 7.01 -2.97
N GLY A 187 1.26 6.41 -4.05
CA GLY A 187 2.09 7.04 -5.06
C GLY A 187 1.32 7.97 -6.01
N LEU A 188 -0.01 7.83 -6.06
CA LEU A 188 -0.89 8.64 -6.90
C LEU A 188 -0.91 10.10 -6.43
N ASN A 189 -1.01 10.97 -7.42
CA ASN A 189 -1.32 12.37 -7.30
C ASN A 189 -2.72 12.64 -7.83
N TYR A 190 -3.30 13.77 -7.43
CA TYR A 190 -4.57 14.23 -7.98
C TYR A 190 -4.48 14.42 -9.50
N GLY A 191 -3.38 14.98 -10.00
CA GLY A 191 -3.14 15.13 -11.44
C GLY A 191 -3.07 13.82 -12.23
N ASP A 192 -2.86 12.67 -11.57
CA ASP A 192 -2.84 11.36 -12.27
C ASP A 192 -4.24 10.90 -12.68
N ILE A 193 -5.31 11.44 -12.08
CA ILE A 193 -6.71 11.11 -12.40
C ILE A 193 -7.54 12.33 -12.82
N GLN A 194 -6.99 13.54 -12.71
CA GLN A 194 -7.74 14.80 -12.76
C GLN A 194 -8.60 14.94 -14.02
N GLU A 195 -8.06 14.58 -15.18
CA GLU A 195 -8.72 14.76 -16.48
C GLU A 195 -10.05 14.00 -16.54
N GLU A 196 -10.03 12.67 -16.37
CA GLU A 196 -11.25 11.86 -16.37
C GLU A 196 -12.12 12.14 -15.14
N PHE A 197 -11.50 12.40 -13.98
CA PHE A 197 -12.23 12.65 -12.74
C PHE A 197 -13.05 13.94 -12.79
N GLU A 198 -12.52 15.03 -13.32
CA GLU A 198 -13.29 16.28 -13.50
C GLU A 198 -14.12 16.27 -14.79
N GLY A 199 -13.74 15.48 -15.79
CA GLY A 199 -14.50 15.27 -17.03
C GLY A 199 -15.82 14.52 -16.85
N GLY A 200 -16.04 13.90 -15.68
CA GLY A 200 -17.29 13.22 -15.35
C GLY A 200 -17.34 11.76 -15.78
N GLU A 201 -16.19 11.16 -16.10
CA GLU A 201 -16.10 9.74 -16.43
C GLU A 201 -16.62 8.89 -15.26
N GLU A 202 -17.52 7.97 -15.57
CA GLU A 202 -18.16 7.12 -14.57
C GLU A 202 -17.12 6.18 -13.93
N PHE A 203 -16.29 5.54 -14.76
CA PHE A 203 -15.22 4.63 -14.36
C PHE A 203 -13.87 5.31 -14.58
N VAL A 204 -13.34 6.02 -13.58
CA VAL A 204 -12.11 6.82 -13.74
C VAL A 204 -10.86 5.94 -13.86
N LYS A 205 -10.09 6.10 -14.92
CA LYS A 205 -8.80 5.43 -15.16
C LYS A 205 -7.79 5.84 -14.10
N VAL A 206 -7.07 4.85 -13.59
CA VAL A 206 -6.01 5.00 -12.60
C VAL A 206 -4.71 4.44 -13.17
N PRO A 207 -3.81 5.29 -13.70
CA PRO A 207 -2.57 4.84 -14.31
C PRO A 207 -1.53 4.44 -13.26
N VAL A 208 -0.68 3.48 -13.63
CA VAL A 208 0.49 3.07 -12.85
C VAL A 208 1.72 3.08 -13.75
N TYR A 209 2.73 3.85 -13.35
CA TYR A 209 3.91 4.09 -14.17
C TYR A 209 5.20 4.17 -13.32
N PRO A 210 6.38 3.89 -13.90
CA PRO A 210 7.64 3.76 -13.15
C PRO A 210 8.05 5.01 -12.37
N GLU A 211 7.75 6.21 -12.84
CA GLU A 211 8.14 7.49 -12.24
C GLU A 211 7.49 7.70 -10.87
N MET A 212 6.36 7.03 -10.58
CA MET A 212 5.76 7.03 -9.25
C MET A 212 6.73 6.54 -8.17
N LYS A 213 7.76 5.76 -8.54
CA LYS A 213 8.82 5.32 -7.61
C LYS A 213 9.67 6.47 -7.06
N LYS A 214 9.71 7.62 -7.74
CA LYS A 214 10.32 8.86 -7.21
C LYS A 214 9.53 9.41 -6.01
N ARG A 215 8.22 9.11 -5.95
CA ARG A 215 7.29 9.56 -4.91
C ARG A 215 7.19 8.53 -3.78
N VAL A 216 6.98 7.26 -4.12
CA VAL A 216 6.89 6.13 -3.20
C VAL A 216 7.64 4.95 -3.81
N LEU A 217 8.73 4.51 -3.17
CA LEU A 217 9.70 3.57 -3.73
C LEU A 217 9.11 2.28 -4.32
N ASP A 218 8.05 1.74 -3.71
CA ASP A 218 7.41 0.50 -4.13
C ASP A 218 6.12 0.71 -4.96
N ALA A 219 5.88 1.93 -5.47
CA ALA A 219 4.64 2.27 -6.17
C ALA A 219 4.43 1.52 -7.49
N CYS A 220 5.51 1.22 -8.22
CA CYS A 220 5.45 0.46 -9.47
C CYS A 220 6.38 -0.75 -9.37
N LYS A 221 5.81 -1.88 -8.91
CA LYS A 221 6.57 -3.12 -8.72
C LYS A 221 7.11 -3.60 -10.07
N GLY A 222 8.39 -3.95 -10.12
CA GLY A 222 9.04 -4.40 -11.36
C GLY A 222 9.22 -3.32 -12.44
N LYS A 223 8.79 -2.06 -12.18
CA LYS A 223 8.66 -1.02 -13.20
C LYS A 223 7.71 -1.42 -14.34
N ILE A 224 6.69 -2.23 -14.03
CA ILE A 224 5.69 -2.69 -15.00
C ILE A 224 4.56 -1.64 -15.04
N PRO A 225 4.39 -0.90 -16.14
CA PRO A 225 3.27 0.01 -16.30
C PRO A 225 1.98 -0.75 -16.59
N TYR A 226 0.87 -0.25 -16.09
CA TYR A 226 -0.48 -0.75 -16.37
C TYR A 226 -1.50 0.33 -15.94
N TYR A 227 -2.79 0.05 -16.10
CA TYR A 227 -3.84 0.81 -15.45
C TYR A 227 -4.98 -0.10 -14.99
N THR A 228 -5.86 0.48 -14.22
CA THR A 228 -7.11 -0.09 -13.73
C THR A 228 -8.13 1.05 -13.66
N PHE A 229 -9.34 0.78 -13.21
CA PHE A 229 -10.37 1.81 -13.06
C PHE A 229 -10.83 1.90 -11.61
N ALA A 230 -11.26 3.09 -11.21
CA ALA A 230 -11.99 3.33 -9.98
C ALA A 230 -13.49 3.26 -10.28
N HIS A 231 -14.18 2.31 -9.65
CA HIS A 231 -15.63 2.16 -9.75
C HIS A 231 -16.37 3.45 -9.29
N PRO A 232 -17.57 3.75 -9.84
CA PRO A 232 -18.39 4.91 -9.47
C PRO A 232 -18.57 5.12 -7.97
N HIS A 233 -18.76 4.03 -7.22
CA HIS A 233 -18.88 4.06 -5.76
C HIS A 233 -17.61 4.64 -5.10
N ALA A 234 -16.43 4.27 -5.58
CA ALA A 234 -15.18 4.83 -5.07
C ALA A 234 -14.98 6.27 -5.54
N VAL A 235 -15.30 6.59 -6.80
CA VAL A 235 -15.19 7.94 -7.37
C VAL A 235 -16.06 8.94 -6.60
N ARG A 236 -17.29 8.57 -6.24
CA ARG A 236 -18.21 9.37 -5.44
C ARG A 236 -17.61 9.75 -4.09
N HIS A 237 -17.14 8.76 -3.31
CA HIS A 237 -16.54 9.02 -2.01
C HIS A 237 -15.20 9.75 -2.10
N LEU A 238 -14.44 9.50 -3.16
CA LEU A 238 -13.23 10.26 -3.46
C LEU A 238 -13.54 11.74 -3.71
N ARG A 239 -14.62 12.06 -4.43
CA ARG A 239 -15.09 13.43 -4.67
C ARG A 239 -15.45 14.15 -3.38
N ILE A 240 -16.23 13.51 -2.50
CA ILE A 240 -16.59 14.08 -1.20
C ILE A 240 -15.33 14.38 -0.38
N TYR A 241 -14.39 13.43 -0.30
CA TYR A 241 -13.12 13.63 0.40
C TYR A 241 -12.28 14.77 -0.20
N LEU A 242 -12.13 14.83 -1.53
CA LEU A 242 -11.33 15.85 -2.20
C LEU A 242 -11.95 17.24 -2.06
N ARG A 243 -13.28 17.37 -2.17
CA ARG A 243 -14.00 18.64 -1.92
C ARG A 243 -13.85 19.11 -0.48
N ARG A 244 -13.98 18.20 0.49
CA ARG A 244 -13.75 18.53 1.91
C ARG A 244 -12.32 19.01 2.14
N ARG A 245 -11.35 18.36 1.50
CA ARG A 245 -9.94 18.76 1.55
C ARG A 245 -9.71 20.12 0.91
N GLU A 246 -10.32 20.37 -0.25
CA GLU A 246 -10.25 21.65 -0.96
C GLU A 246 -10.82 22.80 -0.11
N ALA A 247 -12.01 22.64 0.45
CA ALA A 247 -12.60 23.64 1.35
C ALA A 247 -11.73 23.92 2.59
N LYS A 248 -11.02 22.90 3.09
CA LYS A 248 -10.19 23.02 4.30
C LYS A 248 -8.81 23.62 4.03
N TYR A 249 -8.19 23.34 2.89
CA TYR A 249 -6.78 23.67 2.61
C TYR A 249 -6.57 24.51 1.36
N GLY A 250 -7.62 24.89 0.65
CA GLY A 250 -7.56 25.60 -0.63
C GLY A 250 -7.52 24.67 -1.85
N PRO A 251 -7.40 25.24 -3.06
CA PRO A 251 -7.57 24.51 -4.31
C PRO A 251 -6.62 23.32 -4.47
N MET A 252 -7.14 22.24 -5.05
CA MET A 252 -6.36 21.04 -5.36
C MET A 252 -5.35 21.32 -6.48
N LYS A 253 -4.11 20.86 -6.29
CA LYS A 253 -3.04 20.96 -7.30
C LYS A 253 -2.67 19.59 -7.86
N GLN A 254 -2.19 19.57 -9.10
CA GLN A 254 -1.82 18.33 -9.80
C GLN A 254 -0.75 17.51 -9.07
N ASP A 255 0.21 18.17 -8.42
CA ASP A 255 1.33 17.51 -7.74
C ASP A 255 0.97 17.00 -6.34
N TYR A 256 -0.21 17.38 -5.82
CA TYR A 256 -0.66 16.94 -4.50
C TYR A 256 -0.98 15.44 -4.49
N PRO A 257 -0.55 14.70 -3.46
CA PRO A 257 -0.96 13.32 -3.24
C PRO A 257 -2.47 13.17 -3.29
N LEU A 258 -2.96 12.10 -3.92
CA LEU A 258 -4.39 11.79 -3.91
C LEU A 258 -4.89 11.61 -2.47
N PHE A 259 -4.18 10.79 -1.68
CA PHE A 259 -4.43 10.60 -0.25
C PHE A 259 -3.34 11.25 0.60
N HIS A 260 -3.74 12.25 1.40
CA HIS A 260 -2.83 13.04 2.23
C HIS A 260 -2.82 12.59 3.70
N SER A 261 -1.71 12.90 4.38
CA SER A 261 -1.60 12.76 5.84
C SER A 261 -2.18 14.00 6.53
N ASP A 262 -3.02 13.75 7.52
CA ASP A 262 -3.65 14.73 8.41
C ASP A 262 -2.86 14.90 9.72
N TRP A 263 -1.62 14.39 9.79
CA TRP A 263 -0.83 14.40 11.02
C TRP A 263 -0.64 15.82 11.55
N HIS A 264 -1.02 16.04 12.81
CA HIS A 264 -1.15 17.38 13.36
C HIS A 264 0.17 18.13 13.54
N HIS A 265 1.30 17.41 13.54
CA HIS A 265 2.64 18.00 13.60
C HIS A 265 3.06 18.70 12.30
N TRP A 266 2.38 18.43 11.19
CA TRP A 266 2.57 19.23 9.99
C TRP A 266 1.76 20.52 10.07
N GLU A 267 2.34 21.60 9.58
CA GLU A 267 1.63 22.84 9.36
C GLU A 267 0.43 22.63 8.41
N ARG A 268 -0.60 23.46 8.56
CA ARG A 268 -1.87 23.32 7.83
C ARG A 268 -1.63 23.28 6.31
N GLU A 269 -0.77 24.15 5.80
CA GLU A 269 -0.46 24.27 4.37
C GLU A 269 0.38 23.12 3.83
N GLU A 270 1.13 22.46 4.71
CA GLU A 270 1.97 21.33 4.33
C GLU A 270 1.21 20.03 4.23
N ARG A 271 0.16 19.83 5.04
CA ARG A 271 -0.58 18.56 5.13
C ARG A 271 -1.02 18.04 3.76
N THR A 272 -1.50 18.94 2.90
CA THR A 272 -1.93 18.59 1.54
C THR A 272 -0.79 18.06 0.66
N LYS A 273 0.48 18.33 1.00
CA LYS A 273 1.67 17.85 0.27
C LYS A 273 2.21 16.54 0.84
N LYS A 274 1.83 16.15 2.06
CA LYS A 274 2.38 14.97 2.75
C LYS A 274 1.56 13.73 2.40
N ARG A 275 2.23 12.70 1.87
CA ARG A 275 1.59 11.41 1.52
C ARG A 275 1.22 10.62 2.76
N LEU A 276 0.07 9.97 2.71
CA LEU A 276 -0.30 8.99 3.71
C LEU A 276 0.65 7.78 3.63
N ASN A 277 1.13 7.29 4.77
CA ASN A 277 2.08 6.17 4.81
C ASN A 277 1.36 4.82 4.88
N ARG A 278 2.07 3.74 4.52
CA ARG A 278 1.52 2.36 4.51
C ARG A 278 0.98 1.90 5.87
N ARG A 279 1.58 2.31 6.99
CA ARG A 279 1.12 1.91 8.33
C ARG A 279 -0.21 2.58 8.66
N SER A 280 -0.37 3.85 8.30
CA SER A 280 -1.64 4.57 8.43
C SER A 280 -2.74 3.88 7.63
N VAL A 281 -2.49 3.53 6.36
CA VAL A 281 -3.46 2.77 5.54
C VAL A 281 -3.80 1.42 6.17
N GLN A 282 -2.80 0.71 6.72
CA GLN A 282 -3.05 -0.56 7.40
C GLN A 282 -3.92 -0.38 8.65
N ARG A 283 -3.71 0.70 9.42
CA ARG A 283 -4.53 1.06 10.57
C ARG A 283 -5.96 1.39 10.14
N THR A 284 -6.12 2.25 9.13
CA THR A 284 -7.41 2.57 8.50
C THR A 284 -8.20 1.30 8.17
N VAL A 285 -7.60 0.35 7.44
CA VAL A 285 -8.29 -0.89 7.04
C VAL A 285 -8.69 -1.74 8.25
N LYS A 286 -7.84 -1.84 9.26
CA LYS A 286 -8.13 -2.61 10.48
C LYS A 286 -9.23 -1.98 11.33
N GLU A 287 -9.16 -0.67 11.56
CA GLU A 287 -10.17 0.07 12.33
C GLU A 287 -11.53 -0.02 11.63
N SER A 288 -11.55 0.12 10.31
CA SER A 288 -12.78 0.00 9.53
C SER A 288 -13.38 -1.40 9.58
N ALA A 289 -12.53 -2.45 9.52
CA ALA A 289 -12.97 -3.84 9.69
C ALA A 289 -13.56 -4.10 11.08
N LYS A 290 -12.94 -3.52 12.12
CA LYS A 290 -13.44 -3.58 13.49
C LYS A 290 -14.81 -2.90 13.63
N LEU A 291 -14.96 -1.69 13.08
CA LEU A 291 -16.22 -0.96 13.07
C LEU A 291 -17.33 -1.67 12.29
N ALA A 292 -16.98 -2.45 11.27
CA ALA A 292 -17.90 -3.27 10.49
C ALA A 292 -18.36 -4.57 11.19
N GLY A 293 -17.88 -4.84 12.42
CA GLY A 293 -18.23 -6.03 13.18
C GLY A 293 -17.62 -7.33 12.65
N ILE A 294 -16.51 -7.25 11.89
CA ILE A 294 -15.82 -8.45 11.39
C ILE A 294 -15.08 -9.12 12.55
N GLU A 295 -15.41 -10.36 12.88
CA GLU A 295 -14.79 -11.09 14.00
C GLU A 295 -13.26 -11.18 13.86
N GLU A 296 -12.78 -11.51 12.65
CA GLU A 296 -11.36 -11.62 12.33
C GLU A 296 -10.74 -10.29 11.85
N TRP A 297 -11.24 -9.13 12.30
CA TRP A 297 -10.77 -7.81 11.85
C TRP A 297 -9.24 -7.62 11.95
N GLU A 298 -8.57 -8.27 12.91
CA GLU A 298 -7.11 -8.23 13.04
C GLU A 298 -6.37 -8.88 11.86
N SER A 299 -7.02 -9.84 11.22
CA SER A 299 -6.54 -10.57 10.03
C SER A 299 -6.92 -9.86 8.72
N VAL A 300 -7.74 -8.81 8.78
CA VAL A 300 -8.06 -7.96 7.63
C VAL A 300 -6.91 -6.97 7.41
N THR A 301 -6.36 -6.98 6.21
CA THR A 301 -5.23 -6.14 5.83
C THR A 301 -5.50 -5.49 4.48
N PRO A 302 -4.77 -4.44 4.08
CA PRO A 302 -4.95 -3.86 2.74
C PRO A 302 -4.74 -4.87 1.61
N HIS A 303 -3.92 -5.92 1.82
CA HIS A 303 -3.75 -6.98 0.84
C HIS A 303 -5.00 -7.85 0.70
N CYS A 304 -5.81 -7.96 1.76
CA CYS A 304 -7.09 -8.66 1.71
C CYS A 304 -8.09 -7.95 0.81
N LEU A 305 -8.14 -6.60 0.80
CA LEU A 305 -8.97 -5.83 -0.14
C LEU A 305 -8.58 -6.07 -1.60
N ARG A 306 -7.27 -6.13 -1.88
CA ARG A 306 -6.77 -6.50 -3.22
C ARG A 306 -7.11 -7.96 -3.59
N LYS A 307 -7.17 -8.86 -2.62
CA LYS A 307 -7.65 -10.24 -2.87
C LYS A 307 -9.16 -10.27 -3.11
N ALA A 308 -9.93 -9.47 -2.39
CA ALA A 308 -11.37 -9.31 -2.63
C ALA A 308 -11.62 -8.76 -4.04
N PHE A 309 -10.84 -7.78 -4.50
CA PHE A 309 -10.85 -7.33 -5.90
C PHE A 309 -10.57 -8.48 -6.88
N LYS A 310 -9.52 -9.28 -6.63
CA LYS A 310 -9.22 -10.45 -7.46
C LYS A 310 -10.39 -11.45 -7.50
N SER A 311 -11.15 -11.58 -6.41
CA SER A 311 -12.38 -12.39 -6.41
C SER A 311 -13.46 -11.78 -7.31
N ILE A 312 -13.63 -10.45 -7.32
CA ILE A 312 -14.57 -9.76 -8.25
C ILE A 312 -14.18 -10.01 -9.70
N LEU A 313 -12.90 -9.85 -10.04
CA LEU A 313 -12.39 -10.11 -11.39
C LEU A 313 -12.67 -11.54 -11.91
N ARG A 314 -12.82 -12.51 -10.98
CA ARG A 314 -13.06 -13.92 -11.30
C ARG A 314 -14.52 -14.34 -11.20
N ALA A 315 -15.35 -13.51 -10.59
CA ALA A 315 -16.78 -13.75 -10.44
C ALA A 315 -17.48 -13.63 -11.80
N PRO A 316 -18.70 -14.18 -11.94
CA PRO A 316 -19.55 -13.82 -13.07
C PRO A 316 -19.75 -12.31 -13.15
N THR A 317 -19.77 -11.77 -14.36
CA THR A 317 -20.13 -10.37 -14.60
C THR A 317 -21.63 -10.16 -14.43
N LYS A 318 -22.07 -8.90 -14.38
CA LYS A 318 -23.50 -8.53 -14.35
C LYS A 318 -24.30 -9.18 -15.48
N ASP A 319 -23.66 -9.38 -16.64
CA ASP A 319 -24.28 -9.96 -17.84
C ASP A 319 -24.16 -11.50 -17.89
N GLY A 320 -23.71 -12.15 -16.81
CA GLY A 320 -23.58 -13.61 -16.70
C GLY A 320 -22.33 -14.21 -17.37
N GLY A 321 -21.46 -13.39 -17.94
CA GLY A 321 -20.17 -13.77 -18.52
C GLY A 321 -19.03 -13.83 -17.49
N ARG A 322 -17.78 -13.88 -17.98
CA ARG A 322 -16.57 -13.74 -17.16
C ARG A 322 -15.55 -12.91 -17.91
N LEU A 323 -14.80 -12.10 -17.17
CA LEU A 323 -13.65 -11.38 -17.69
C LEU A 323 -12.57 -12.38 -18.15
N ASP A 324 -11.90 -12.11 -19.28
CA ASP A 324 -10.81 -12.97 -19.75
C ASP A 324 -9.60 -12.93 -18.79
N GLU A 325 -8.83 -14.02 -18.73
CA GLU A 325 -7.70 -14.12 -17.80
C GLU A 325 -6.61 -13.07 -18.06
N GLY A 326 -6.44 -12.65 -19.32
CA GLY A 326 -5.51 -11.60 -19.70
C GLY A 326 -5.87 -10.27 -19.04
N THR A 327 -7.13 -9.84 -19.18
CA THR A 327 -7.64 -8.61 -18.55
C THR A 327 -7.67 -8.69 -17.03
N GLN A 328 -7.96 -9.87 -16.46
CA GLN A 328 -7.84 -10.07 -15.01
C GLN A 328 -6.41 -9.84 -14.51
N GLU A 329 -5.41 -10.40 -15.18
CA GLU A 329 -4.00 -10.29 -14.78
C GLU A 329 -3.44 -8.89 -15.11
N PHE A 330 -3.90 -8.25 -16.19
CA PHE A 330 -3.57 -6.86 -16.55
C PHE A 330 -4.06 -5.85 -15.51
N PHE A 331 -5.32 -5.93 -15.04
CA PHE A 331 -5.82 -5.08 -13.94
C PHE A 331 -5.10 -5.34 -12.62
N MET A 332 -4.54 -6.54 -12.45
CA MET A 332 -3.65 -6.85 -11.34
C MET A 332 -2.21 -6.33 -11.57
N GLY A 333 -1.88 -5.75 -12.71
CA GLY A 333 -0.53 -5.31 -13.04
C GLY A 333 0.46 -6.46 -12.92
N HIS A 334 0.07 -7.61 -13.45
CA HIS A 334 0.91 -8.80 -13.61
C HIS A 334 1.34 -8.90 -15.08
N ILE A 335 2.54 -9.44 -15.30
CA ILE A 335 3.01 -9.77 -16.65
C ILE A 335 2.29 -11.07 -17.06
N LEU A 336 1.69 -11.08 -18.25
CA LEU A 336 1.08 -12.29 -18.79
C LEU A 336 2.15 -13.35 -19.12
N PRO A 337 1.84 -14.65 -18.97
CA PRO A 337 2.83 -15.71 -19.14
C PRO A 337 3.32 -15.82 -20.58
N GLY A 338 4.62 -16.13 -20.74
CA GLY A 338 5.24 -16.36 -22.04
C GLY A 338 5.26 -15.09 -22.90
N THR A 339 4.83 -15.21 -24.14
CA THR A 339 4.76 -14.10 -25.11
C THR A 339 3.42 -13.37 -25.09
N GLN A 340 2.43 -13.82 -24.32
CA GLN A 340 1.08 -13.23 -24.31
C GLN A 340 1.09 -11.75 -23.96
N ASP A 341 2.02 -11.32 -23.11
CA ASP A 341 2.14 -9.93 -22.66
C ASP A 341 2.55 -8.96 -23.78
N GLU A 342 3.23 -9.46 -24.82
CA GLU A 342 3.67 -8.68 -25.98
C GLU A 342 2.52 -8.44 -26.97
N TYR A 343 1.58 -9.39 -27.07
CA TYR A 343 0.44 -9.32 -27.97
C TYR A 343 -0.82 -8.75 -27.32
N TYR A 344 -0.81 -8.52 -26.01
CA TYR A 344 -1.94 -7.93 -25.30
C TYR A 344 -2.03 -6.43 -25.60
N ASP A 345 -3.18 -5.99 -26.09
CA ASP A 345 -3.43 -4.60 -26.47
C ASP A 345 -3.64 -3.72 -25.22
N LYS A 346 -2.52 -3.33 -24.60
CA LYS A 346 -2.50 -2.52 -23.37
C LYS A 346 -3.06 -1.11 -23.57
N ASP A 347 -3.13 -0.62 -24.80
CA ASP A 347 -3.45 0.78 -25.08
C ASP A 347 -4.96 1.01 -25.31
N ASN A 348 -5.74 -0.05 -25.48
CA ASN A 348 -7.19 0.03 -25.68
C ASN A 348 -7.97 0.27 -24.38
N VAL A 349 -7.86 1.51 -23.89
CA VAL A 349 -8.48 1.95 -22.61
C VAL A 349 -9.99 1.73 -22.61
N GLU A 350 -10.68 2.05 -23.70
CA GLU A 350 -12.15 1.99 -23.74
C GLU A 350 -12.68 0.56 -23.75
N PHE A 351 -12.01 -0.36 -24.47
CA PHE A 351 -12.32 -1.79 -24.34
C PHE A 351 -12.18 -2.25 -22.89
N HIS A 352 -11.06 -1.93 -22.23
CA HIS A 352 -10.87 -2.31 -20.83
C HIS A 352 -11.86 -1.62 -19.88
N ARG A 353 -12.28 -0.39 -20.17
CA ARG A 353 -13.28 0.32 -19.37
C ARG A 353 -14.63 -0.38 -19.49
N GLU A 354 -15.02 -0.78 -20.69
CA GLU A 354 -16.22 -1.58 -20.94
C GLU A 354 -16.16 -2.94 -20.24
N GLU A 355 -15.03 -3.63 -20.32
CA GLU A 355 -14.83 -4.90 -19.61
C GLU A 355 -14.86 -4.74 -18.08
N TYR A 356 -14.33 -3.63 -17.56
CA TYR A 356 -14.38 -3.31 -16.13
C TYR A 356 -15.80 -2.97 -15.66
N SER A 357 -16.62 -2.27 -16.47
CA SER A 357 -17.97 -1.83 -16.08
C SER A 357 -18.93 -3.01 -15.83
N LYS A 358 -18.65 -4.14 -16.48
CA LYS A 358 -19.35 -5.44 -16.34
C LYS A 358 -19.11 -6.09 -14.97
N LEU A 359 -18.10 -5.66 -14.22
CA LEU A 359 -17.80 -6.19 -12.88
C LEU A 359 -18.86 -5.78 -11.86
N ASP A 360 -19.21 -6.72 -10.98
CA ASP A 360 -20.21 -6.50 -9.95
C ASP A 360 -19.59 -6.15 -8.58
N PHE A 361 -19.74 -4.89 -8.19
CA PHE A 361 -19.39 -4.35 -6.88
C PHE A 361 -20.63 -4.04 -6.03
N SER A 362 -21.84 -4.39 -6.49
CA SER A 362 -23.08 -4.17 -5.75
C SER A 362 -23.19 -5.12 -4.55
N LEU A 363 -24.01 -4.74 -3.58
CA LEU A 363 -24.39 -5.62 -2.48
C LEU A 363 -25.33 -6.70 -3.01
N ASP A 364 -25.05 -7.95 -2.67
CA ASP A 364 -25.96 -9.04 -3.01
C ASP A 364 -27.23 -8.89 -2.16
N GLY A 365 -28.34 -8.60 -2.81
CA GLY A 365 -29.65 -8.44 -2.17
C GLY A 365 -30.25 -9.80 -1.75
N GLU A 366 -30.78 -9.81 -0.53
CA GLU A 366 -31.62 -10.81 0.14
C GLU A 366 -30.91 -11.75 1.16
N ASN A 367 -31.31 -11.55 2.44
CA ASN A 367 -30.98 -12.31 3.66
C ASN A 367 -29.83 -11.80 4.56
N LEU A 368 -29.78 -10.50 4.81
CA LEU A 368 -29.43 -10.00 6.15
C LEU A 368 -30.65 -9.27 6.68
N GLU A 369 -31.41 -9.94 7.56
CA GLU A 369 -32.46 -9.31 8.36
C GLU A 369 -31.85 -8.19 9.21
N PHE A 370 -31.79 -6.99 8.65
CA PHE A 370 -31.80 -5.75 9.40
C PHE A 370 -33.14 -5.09 9.12
N GLY A 371 -33.90 -4.82 10.19
CA GLY A 371 -35.32 -4.51 10.16
C GLY A 371 -35.75 -3.50 9.08
N SER A 372 -36.76 -3.93 8.31
CA SER A 372 -37.77 -3.14 7.60
C SER A 372 -37.41 -1.70 7.21
N GLY A 373 -37.02 -1.51 5.94
CA GLY A 373 -36.98 -0.21 5.28
C GLY A 373 -36.54 -0.36 3.82
N ARG A 374 -37.47 -0.09 2.89
CA ARG A 374 -37.43 -0.32 1.44
C ARG A 374 -36.22 0.26 0.71
N GLY A 375 -35.79 -0.45 -0.34
CA GLY A 375 -35.33 0.10 -1.63
C GLY A 375 -33.87 0.49 -1.69
N GLU A 376 -33.22 0.09 -2.80
CA GLU A 376 -31.90 0.48 -3.32
C GLU A 376 -31.02 1.34 -2.41
N GLU A 377 -29.86 0.77 -2.06
CA GLU A 377 -28.87 1.30 -1.14
C GLU A 377 -28.45 2.73 -1.43
N GLU A 378 -29.19 3.65 -0.81
CA GLU A 378 -28.84 5.04 -0.92
C GLU A 378 -27.48 5.32 -0.28
N PRO A 379 -26.65 6.14 -0.94
CA PRO A 379 -25.32 6.49 -0.48
C PRO A 379 -25.32 6.95 0.98
N SER A 380 -24.39 6.43 1.78
CA SER A 380 -24.35 6.83 3.19
C SER A 380 -24.11 8.34 3.36
N ASP A 381 -23.27 8.96 2.51
CA ASP A 381 -23.05 10.41 2.47
C ASP A 381 -22.99 10.88 0.99
N ILE A 382 -23.60 12.01 0.67
CA ILE A 382 -23.58 12.65 -0.66
C ILE A 382 -23.25 14.13 -0.57
N LEU A 383 -22.78 14.69 -1.69
CA LEU A 383 -22.61 16.12 -1.89
C LEU A 383 -23.85 16.65 -2.62
N VAL A 384 -24.49 17.68 -2.08
CA VAL A 384 -25.66 18.35 -2.66
C VAL A 384 -25.40 19.85 -2.76
N GLU A 385 -26.00 20.49 -3.75
CA GLU A 385 -25.98 21.94 -3.88
C GLU A 385 -27.04 22.58 -2.93
N GLU A 386 -26.95 23.89 -2.70
CA GLU A 386 -27.81 24.62 -1.75
C GLU A 386 -29.29 24.56 -2.09
N ASP A 387 -29.60 24.58 -3.38
CA ASP A 387 -30.95 24.49 -3.93
C ASP A 387 -31.55 23.09 -3.80
N GLU A 388 -30.72 22.05 -3.71
CA GLU A 388 -31.17 20.66 -3.54
C GLU A 388 -31.27 20.26 -2.06
N LEU A 389 -30.66 21.02 -1.14
CA LEU A 389 -30.54 20.64 0.26
C LEU A 389 -31.90 20.40 0.93
N SER A 390 -32.89 21.27 0.67
CA SER A 390 -34.23 21.13 1.23
C SER A 390 -34.85 19.79 0.87
N ASP A 391 -34.75 19.40 -0.40
CA ASP A 391 -35.38 18.20 -0.94
C ASP A 391 -34.79 16.94 -0.31
N TYR A 392 -33.47 16.92 -0.11
CA TYR A 392 -32.81 15.82 0.57
C TYR A 392 -33.16 15.75 2.07
N LEU A 393 -33.24 16.88 2.77
CA LEU A 393 -33.67 16.89 4.18
C LEU A 393 -35.12 16.42 4.34
N GLU A 394 -36.02 16.78 3.42
CA GLU A 394 -37.40 16.31 3.37
C GLU A 394 -37.49 14.80 3.12
N GLN A 395 -36.56 14.24 2.34
CA GLN A 395 -36.41 12.79 2.11
C GLN A 395 -35.76 12.03 3.28
N GLY A 396 -35.56 12.69 4.43
CA GLY A 396 -35.04 12.09 5.65
C GLY A 396 -33.52 12.00 5.74
N TRP A 397 -32.79 12.67 4.84
CA TRP A 397 -31.34 12.83 4.97
C TRP A 397 -31.02 13.79 6.12
N LYS A 398 -29.87 13.56 6.77
CA LYS A 398 -29.36 14.39 7.88
C LYS A 398 -28.22 15.26 7.39
N PHE A 399 -28.23 16.53 7.73
CA PHE A 399 -27.09 17.41 7.45
C PHE A 399 -25.86 16.95 8.23
N LEU A 400 -24.73 16.79 7.52
CA LEU A 400 -23.45 16.40 8.12
C LEU A 400 -22.51 17.59 8.24
N GLU A 401 -22.27 18.31 7.15
CA GLU A 401 -21.37 19.46 7.13
C GLU A 401 -21.56 20.36 5.89
N LYS A 402 -21.35 21.67 6.03
CA LYS A 402 -21.30 22.62 4.90
C LYS A 402 -19.88 22.68 4.34
N ILE A 403 -19.72 22.51 3.02
CA ILE A 403 -18.44 22.58 2.31
C ILE A 403 -18.41 23.83 1.43
N GLY A 404 -17.67 24.86 1.84
CA GLY A 404 -17.51 26.07 1.04
C GLY A 404 -18.83 26.81 0.80
N ASP A 405 -18.91 27.53 -0.33
CA ASP A 405 -20.08 28.30 -0.71
C ASP A 405 -21.08 27.43 -1.48
N GLY A 406 -22.30 27.30 -0.95
CA GLY A 406 -23.42 26.66 -1.63
C GLY A 406 -23.40 25.13 -1.74
N LYS A 407 -22.48 24.40 -1.07
CA LYS A 407 -22.45 22.92 -1.10
C LYS A 407 -22.53 22.31 0.28
N TYR A 408 -23.23 21.19 0.39
CA TYR A 408 -23.55 20.52 1.64
C TYR A 408 -23.27 19.02 1.54
N ILE A 409 -22.74 18.43 2.61
CA ILE A 409 -22.74 16.98 2.78
C ILE A 409 -23.97 16.61 3.59
N VAL A 410 -24.77 15.70 3.04
CA VAL A 410 -25.89 15.07 3.77
C VAL A 410 -25.66 13.56 3.87
N THR A 411 -26.20 12.95 4.92
CA THR A 411 -26.00 11.54 5.27
C THR A 411 -27.32 10.83 5.59
N LYS A 412 -27.41 9.55 5.23
CA LYS A 412 -28.49 8.64 5.65
C LYS A 412 -28.09 7.73 6.83
N ARG A 413 -26.94 7.98 7.44
CA ARG A 413 -26.51 7.23 8.63
C ARG A 413 -27.38 7.59 9.83
N ASP A 414 -27.65 6.60 10.69
CA ASP A 414 -28.14 6.91 12.03
C ASP A 414 -26.99 7.45 12.88
N PRO A 415 -27.13 8.65 13.46
CA PRO A 415 -26.13 9.16 14.39
C PRO A 415 -26.17 8.26 15.63
N SER A 416 -25.00 7.73 15.98
CA SER A 416 -24.76 7.08 17.28
C SER A 416 -24.75 8.13 18.38
#